data_AF-A0AAW7G0V3-F1
#
_entry.id   AF-A0AAW7G0V3-F1
#
_cell.length_a   1.000
_cell.length_b   1.000
_cell.length_c   1.000
_cell.angle_alpha   90.00
_cell.angle_beta   90.00
_cell.angle_gamma   90.00
#
_symmetry.space_group_name_H-M   'P 1'
#
loop_
_entity.id
_entity.type
_entity.pdbx_description
1 polymer ?
#
loop_
_entity_poly.entity_id
_entity_poly.type
_entity_poly.pdbx_seq_one_letter_code
_entity_poly.pdbx_strand_id
1 'polypeptide(L)'
;MKNIKRVLISALLISVPTVGQSTSLRALNFECGTRKVIIYQDSGMVALNGNKMDDVEFKKGVEGYIVNFAEYAAAGGSRTAYSLWFKPDLTKGQMPALIHQWLNADSKPRKEAEVDACSSPTQIVADNPKPSMLELLAEDAEG
;
A
#
# COMPACT_ATOMS: atom_id res chain seq x y z
N MET A 1 -4.23 31.13 -63.64
CA MET A 1 -3.19 30.99 -62.59
C MET A 1 -3.75 30.09 -61.50
N LYS A 2 -3.07 28.97 -61.22
CA LYS A 2 -3.43 27.94 -60.24
C LYS A 2 -3.34 28.49 -58.81
N ASN A 3 -4.30 28.20 -57.96
CA ASN A 3 -4.13 28.23 -56.50
C ASN A 3 -4.85 27.05 -55.87
N ILE A 4 -4.18 25.90 -55.90
CA ILE A 4 -4.56 24.71 -55.13
C ILE A 4 -4.09 24.98 -53.69
N LYS A 5 -4.99 25.44 -52.82
CA LYS A 5 -4.71 25.52 -51.38
C LYS A 5 -4.96 24.14 -50.77
N ARG A 6 -3.85 23.54 -50.33
CA ARG A 6 -3.74 22.24 -49.67
C ARG A 6 -4.71 22.13 -48.50
N VAL A 7 -5.51 21.05 -48.51
CA VAL A 7 -6.23 20.55 -47.34
C VAL A 7 -5.19 19.94 -46.39
N LEU A 8 -4.97 20.58 -45.24
CA LEU A 8 -4.25 19.98 -44.12
C LEU A 8 -5.21 19.05 -43.38
N ILE A 9 -5.04 17.75 -43.59
CA ILE A 9 -5.67 16.71 -42.79
C ILE A 9 -4.94 16.72 -41.45
N SER A 10 -5.52 17.35 -40.44
CA SER A 10 -5.09 17.21 -39.05
C SER A 10 -5.34 15.77 -38.62
N ALA A 11 -4.28 14.95 -38.63
CA ALA A 11 -4.29 13.68 -37.92
C ALA A 11 -4.31 13.99 -36.42
N LEU A 12 -5.51 14.02 -35.82
CA LEU A 12 -5.64 13.90 -34.37
C LEU A 12 -5.09 12.52 -34.00
N LEU A 13 -3.89 12.50 -33.43
CA LEU A 13 -3.37 11.34 -32.70
C LEU A 13 -4.36 11.06 -31.57
N ILE A 14 -5.18 10.03 -31.76
CA ILE A 14 -5.99 9.45 -30.70
C ILE A 14 -4.98 8.91 -29.69
N SER A 15 -4.77 9.65 -28.61
CA SER A 15 -4.12 9.16 -27.41
C SER A 15 -4.98 8.02 -26.87
N VAL A 16 -4.64 6.79 -27.28
CA VAL A 16 -5.24 5.59 -26.72
C VAL A 16 -4.91 5.62 -25.23
N PRO A 17 -5.90 5.56 -24.32
CA PRO A 17 -5.58 5.36 -22.92
C PRO A 17 -4.84 4.02 -22.87
N THR A 18 -3.58 4.05 -22.44
CA THR A 18 -2.87 2.84 -22.05
C THR A 18 -3.65 2.29 -20.88
N VAL A 19 -4.54 1.35 -21.18
CA VAL A 19 -5.25 0.55 -20.19
C VAL A 19 -4.15 -0.07 -19.35
N GLY A 20 -3.99 0.45 -18.13
CA GLY A 20 -3.02 -0.05 -17.17
C GLY A 20 -3.21 -1.55 -17.08
N GLN A 21 -2.15 -2.30 -17.35
CA GLN A 21 -2.16 -3.74 -17.25
C GLN A 21 -2.50 -4.07 -15.80
N SER A 22 -3.72 -4.53 -15.52
CA SER A 22 -4.10 -5.07 -14.21
C SER A 22 -3.26 -6.32 -14.01
N THR A 23 -2.10 -6.13 -13.38
CA THR A 23 -1.31 -7.22 -12.84
C THR A 23 -1.99 -7.61 -11.54
N SER A 24 -2.98 -8.49 -11.65
CA SER A 24 -3.54 -9.18 -10.49
C SER A 24 -2.41 -9.97 -9.80
N LEU A 25 -2.20 -9.72 -8.50
CA LEU A 25 -1.11 -10.29 -7.70
C LEU A 25 -1.66 -11.21 -6.62
N ARG A 26 -0.91 -12.27 -6.28
CA ARG A 26 -1.24 -13.12 -5.14
C ARG A 26 -0.95 -12.39 -3.83
N ALA A 27 -1.91 -12.40 -2.92
CA ALA A 27 -1.78 -11.69 -1.67
C ALA A 27 -2.41 -12.44 -0.49
N LEU A 28 -2.00 -12.06 0.71
CA LEU A 28 -2.65 -12.42 1.97
C LEU A 28 -3.46 -11.23 2.46
N ASN A 29 -4.71 -11.46 2.82
CA ASN A 29 -5.61 -10.45 3.36
C ASN A 29 -5.83 -10.64 4.85
N PHE A 30 -5.66 -9.58 5.64
CA PHE A 30 -5.92 -9.53 7.07
C PHE A 30 -6.96 -8.46 7.36
N GLU A 31 -8.04 -8.84 8.04
CA GLU A 31 -9.06 -7.89 8.51
C GLU A 31 -8.84 -7.62 10.01
N CYS A 32 -8.39 -6.41 10.35
CA CYS A 32 -8.01 -5.97 11.69
C CYS A 32 -8.94 -4.84 12.16
N GLY A 33 -10.14 -5.18 12.63
CA GLY A 33 -11.16 -4.19 12.98
C GLY A 33 -11.62 -3.37 11.77
N THR A 34 -11.30 -2.08 11.74
CA THR A 34 -11.60 -1.17 10.61
C THR A 34 -10.48 -1.09 9.57
N ARG A 35 -9.37 -1.79 9.81
CA ARG A 35 -8.17 -1.77 8.96
C ARG A 35 -8.04 -3.06 8.18
N LYS A 36 -7.92 -2.94 6.87
CA LYS A 36 -7.63 -4.05 5.97
C LYS A 36 -6.17 -4.00 5.55
N VAL A 37 -5.39 -5.03 5.88
CA VAL A 37 -3.98 -5.15 5.49
C VAL A 37 -3.84 -6.22 4.42
N ILE A 38 -3.22 -5.87 3.30
CA ILE A 38 -2.93 -6.80 2.20
C ILE A 38 -1.42 -6.91 2.05
N ILE A 39 -0.90 -8.14 2.10
CA ILE A 39 0.52 -8.45 1.84
C ILE A 39 0.62 -9.12 0.48
N TYR A 40 1.30 -8.46 -0.46
CA TYR A 40 1.54 -8.98 -1.81
C TYR A 40 2.73 -9.93 -1.80
N GLN A 41 2.49 -11.21 -2.04
CA GLN A 41 3.47 -12.27 -1.80
C GLN A 41 4.66 -12.21 -2.77
N ASP A 42 4.41 -11.80 -4.01
CA ASP A 42 5.41 -11.81 -5.08
C ASP A 42 6.27 -10.54 -5.10
N SER A 43 5.75 -9.40 -4.64
CA SER A 43 6.44 -8.10 -4.65
C SER A 43 6.95 -7.65 -3.29
N GLY A 44 6.45 -8.23 -2.20
CA GLY A 44 6.71 -7.75 -0.84
C GLY A 44 6.03 -6.40 -0.54
N MET A 45 5.13 -5.91 -1.39
CA MET A 45 4.37 -4.71 -1.07
C MET A 45 3.37 -5.00 0.06
N VAL A 46 3.08 -3.97 0.85
CA VAL A 46 2.00 -3.98 1.82
C VAL A 46 1.04 -2.85 1.48
N ALA A 47 -0.26 -3.10 1.58
CA ALA A 47 -1.28 -2.08 1.48
C ALA A 47 -2.16 -2.04 2.73
N LEU A 48 -2.51 -0.83 3.17
CA LEU A 48 -3.49 -0.58 4.22
C LEU A 48 -4.69 0.14 3.58
N ASN A 49 -5.89 -0.42 3.73
CA ASN A 49 -7.13 0.15 3.19
C ASN A 49 -7.04 0.51 1.69
N GLY A 50 -6.25 -0.23 0.93
CA GLY A 50 -6.06 -0.05 -0.51
C GLY A 50 -4.96 0.91 -0.95
N ASN A 51 -4.27 1.58 -0.02
CA ASN A 51 -3.10 2.41 -0.30
C ASN A 51 -1.82 1.65 0.00
N LYS A 52 -0.79 1.81 -0.84
CA LYS A 52 0.54 1.24 -0.62
C LYS A 52 1.17 1.88 0.62
N MET A 53 1.90 1.07 1.38
CA MET A 53 2.59 1.50 2.59
C MET A 53 4.08 1.68 2.34
N ASP A 54 4.66 2.57 3.13
CA ASP A 54 6.09 2.90 3.12
C ASP A 54 6.85 2.12 4.20
N ASP A 55 8.19 2.17 4.15
CA ASP A 55 9.10 1.59 5.14
C ASP A 55 8.79 0.11 5.46
N VAL A 56 8.40 -0.65 4.44
CA VAL A 56 7.99 -2.05 4.62
C VAL A 56 9.20 -2.91 4.97
N GLU A 57 9.09 -3.63 6.07
CA GLU A 57 10.13 -4.53 6.56
C GLU A 57 9.52 -5.87 7.01
N PHE A 58 10.01 -6.97 6.44
CA PHE A 58 9.61 -8.32 6.83
C PHE A 58 10.65 -8.94 7.76
N LYS A 59 10.22 -9.36 8.94
CA LYS A 59 11.04 -10.07 9.92
C LYS A 59 10.45 -11.44 10.19
N LYS A 60 11.31 -12.46 10.18
CA LYS A 60 10.97 -13.80 10.66
C LYS A 60 11.39 -13.93 12.11
N GLY A 61 10.43 -14.02 13.02
CA GLY A 61 10.64 -14.31 14.43
C GLY A 61 10.71 -15.82 14.70
N VAL A 62 11.02 -16.17 15.95
CA VAL A 62 11.08 -17.58 16.40
C VAL A 62 9.72 -18.28 16.26
N GLU A 63 8.62 -17.54 16.47
CA GLU A 63 7.28 -18.12 16.45
C GLU A 63 6.40 -17.67 15.27
N GLY A 64 6.90 -16.85 14.34
CA GLY A 64 6.07 -16.31 13.27
C GLY A 64 6.74 -15.24 12.42
N TYR A 65 5.93 -14.39 11.80
CA TYR A 65 6.34 -13.25 11.01
C TYR A 65 5.89 -11.96 11.67
N ILE A 66 6.74 -10.93 11.55
CA ILE A 66 6.44 -9.55 11.91
C ILE A 66 6.65 -8.72 10.66
N VAL A 67 5.65 -7.93 10.28
CA VAL A 67 5.73 -7.04 9.11
C VAL A 67 5.51 -5.62 9.60
N ASN A 68 6.57 -4.81 9.54
CA ASN A 68 6.51 -3.41 9.89
C ASN A 68 6.27 -2.58 8.63
N PHE A 69 5.50 -1.51 8.75
CA PHE A 69 5.23 -0.57 7.66
C PHE A 69 4.73 0.76 8.21
N ALA A 70 4.69 1.80 7.38
CA ALA A 70 4.32 3.15 7.79
C ALA A 70 3.26 3.78 6.89
N GLU A 71 2.34 4.53 7.50
CA GLU A 71 1.44 5.46 6.82
C GLU A 71 1.92 6.89 7.10
N TYR A 72 2.43 7.59 6.09
CA TYR A 72 2.81 8.99 6.25
C TYR A 72 1.60 9.92 6.16
N ALA A 73 1.61 10.97 6.95
CA ALA A 73 0.61 12.03 6.87
C ALA A 73 0.82 12.87 5.61
N ALA A 74 -0.27 13.39 5.03
CA ALA A 74 -0.23 14.23 3.83
C ALA A 74 0.60 15.51 3.99
N ALA A 75 0.73 16.04 5.20
CA ALA A 75 1.61 17.20 5.45
C ALA A 75 3.11 16.83 5.52
N GLY A 76 3.45 15.55 5.38
CA GLY A 76 4.78 15.02 5.60
C GLY A 76 5.21 15.00 7.08
N GLY A 77 6.36 14.40 7.35
CA GLY A 77 7.03 14.38 8.66
C GLY A 77 6.41 13.41 9.68
N SER A 78 5.11 13.50 9.96
CA SER A 78 4.44 12.58 10.90
C SER A 78 3.97 11.31 10.21
N ARG A 79 3.91 10.20 10.96
CA ARG A 79 3.47 8.90 10.42
C ARG A 79 2.81 8.04 11.47
N THR A 80 1.96 7.12 11.04
CA THR A 80 1.56 5.97 11.87
C THR A 80 2.49 4.81 11.55
N ALA A 81 3.18 4.27 12.55
CA ALA A 81 3.98 3.07 12.43
C ALA A 81 3.11 1.84 12.78
N TYR A 82 3.13 0.84 11.93
CA TYR A 82 2.39 -0.41 12.08
C TYR A 82 3.32 -1.60 12.24
N SER A 83 2.88 -2.61 12.98
CA SER A 83 3.54 -3.90 13.11
C SER A 83 2.48 -5.00 13.10
N LEU A 84 2.41 -5.76 12.01
CA LEU A 84 1.51 -6.91 11.87
C LEU A 84 2.24 -8.19 12.29
N TRP A 85 1.69 -8.88 13.27
CA TRP A 85 2.23 -10.10 13.84
C TRP A 85 1.33 -11.27 13.46
N PHE A 86 1.88 -12.29 12.82
CA PHE A 86 1.12 -13.49 12.44
C PHE A 86 2.00 -14.73 12.37
N LYS A 87 1.41 -15.90 12.59
CA LYS A 87 2.11 -17.19 12.46
C LYS A 87 1.83 -17.82 11.08
N PRO A 88 2.78 -18.58 10.51
CA PRO A 88 2.52 -19.37 9.30
C PRO A 88 1.46 -20.45 9.53
N ASP A 89 1.44 -21.02 10.73
CA ASP A 89 0.53 -22.10 11.11
C ASP A 89 -0.70 -21.53 11.83
N LEU A 90 -1.75 -21.28 11.05
CA LEU A 90 -3.00 -20.68 11.49
C LEU A 90 -3.88 -21.61 12.35
N THR A 91 -3.44 -22.85 12.58
CA THR A 91 -4.18 -23.85 13.38
C THR A 91 -3.88 -23.77 14.87
N LYS A 92 -2.83 -23.05 15.28
CA LYS A 92 -2.35 -23.00 16.68
C LYS A 92 -2.98 -21.91 17.56
N GLY A 93 -4.16 -21.41 17.19
CA GLY A 93 -5.03 -20.62 18.08
C GLY A 93 -4.54 -19.21 18.45
N GLN A 94 -3.42 -18.73 17.92
CA GLN A 94 -3.04 -17.31 18.05
C GLN A 94 -3.51 -16.53 16.84
N MET A 95 -4.48 -15.63 17.08
CA MET A 95 -4.98 -14.71 16.07
C MET A 95 -3.91 -13.66 15.75
N PRO A 96 -3.73 -13.29 14.46
CA PRO A 96 -2.85 -12.20 14.12
C PRO A 96 -3.25 -10.90 14.82
N ALA A 97 -2.29 -10.01 15.02
CA ALA A 97 -2.53 -8.72 15.65
C ALA A 97 -1.81 -7.62 14.88
N LEU A 98 -2.46 -6.47 14.75
CA LEU A 98 -1.91 -5.26 14.16
C LEU A 98 -1.69 -4.23 15.27
N ILE A 99 -0.43 -3.99 15.61
CA ILE A 99 -0.04 -2.95 16.55
C ILE A 99 0.18 -1.67 15.74
N HIS A 100 -0.29 -0.53 16.21
CA HIS A 100 -0.03 0.75 15.54
C HIS A 100 0.15 1.91 16.51
N GLN A 101 1.02 2.84 16.14
CA GLN A 101 1.32 4.02 16.96
C GLN A 101 1.55 5.25 16.09
N TRP A 102 0.88 6.35 16.42
CA TRP A 102 1.08 7.63 15.77
C TRP A 102 2.34 8.31 16.30
N LEU A 103 3.24 8.67 15.39
CA LEU A 103 4.52 9.30 15.65
C LEU A 103 4.57 10.70 15.02
N ASN A 104 5.14 11.66 15.74
CA ASN A 104 5.43 12.98 15.19
C ASN A 104 6.65 12.95 14.25
N ALA A 105 7.02 14.12 13.70
CA ALA A 105 8.18 14.27 12.81
C ALA A 105 9.52 13.87 13.44
N ASP A 106 9.65 13.91 14.76
CA ASP A 106 10.84 13.48 15.50
C ASP A 106 10.80 11.99 15.88
N SER A 107 9.88 11.22 15.30
CA SER A 107 9.62 9.81 15.66
C SER A 107 9.24 9.58 17.12
N LYS A 108 8.67 10.59 17.79
CA LYS A 108 8.15 10.48 19.16
C LYS A 108 6.66 10.14 19.14
N PRO A 109 6.18 9.20 19.97
CA PRO A 109 4.77 8.92 20.10
C PRO A 109 3.98 10.15 20.54
N ARG A 110 2.83 10.42 19.89
CA ARG A 110 1.84 11.36 20.46
C ARG A 110 0.78 10.70 21.31
N LYS A 111 0.59 9.40 21.12
CA LYS A 111 -0.38 8.60 21.84
C LYS A 111 0.23 7.23 22.15
N GLU A 112 -0.42 6.54 23.07
CA GLU A 112 -0.12 5.14 23.35
C GLU A 112 -0.31 4.30 22.08
N ALA A 113 0.39 3.18 22.01
CA ALA A 113 0.19 2.23 20.93
C ALA A 113 -1.16 1.53 21.11
N GLU A 114 -1.85 1.33 20.01
CA GLU A 114 -3.13 0.62 19.95
C GLU A 114 -2.90 -0.75 19.28
N VAL A 115 -3.76 -1.71 19.60
CA VAL A 115 -3.67 -3.08 19.09
C VAL A 115 -5.03 -3.51 18.56
N ASP A 116 -5.08 -3.85 17.28
CA ASP A 116 -6.24 -4.47 16.66
C ASP A 116 -6.02 -5.97 16.55
N ALA A 117 -6.98 -6.76 17.03
CA ALA A 117 -7.03 -8.18 16.71
C ALA A 117 -7.45 -8.34 15.25
N CYS A 118 -6.76 -9.23 14.53
CA CYS A 118 -7.06 -9.52 13.14
C CYS A 118 -7.67 -10.91 12.99
N SER A 119 -8.49 -11.07 11.95
CA SER A 119 -8.87 -12.39 11.47
C SER A 119 -7.66 -13.18 10.97
N SER A 120 -7.78 -14.50 10.92
CA SER A 120 -6.80 -15.34 10.21
C SER A 120 -6.71 -14.92 8.74
N PRO A 121 -5.50 -14.85 8.16
CA PRO A 121 -5.34 -14.38 6.81
C PRO A 121 -6.02 -15.30 5.79
N THR A 122 -6.62 -14.69 4.78
CA THR A 122 -7.14 -15.40 3.61
C THR A 122 -6.25 -15.14 2.41
N GLN A 123 -6.01 -16.16 1.59
CA GLN A 123 -5.31 -15.96 0.33
C GLN A 123 -6.28 -15.38 -0.71
N ILE A 124 -5.85 -14.31 -1.37
CA ILE A 124 -6.65 -13.60 -2.37
C ILE A 124 -5.80 -13.29 -3.61
N VAL A 125 -6.50 -12.83 -4.65
CA VAL A 125 -5.90 -12.14 -5.79
C VAL A 125 -6.32 -10.67 -5.69
N ALA A 126 -5.34 -9.76 -5.72
CA ALA A 126 -5.57 -8.33 -5.55
C ALA A 126 -4.93 -7.52 -6.68
N ASP A 127 -5.60 -6.44 -7.10
CA ASP A 127 -4.99 -5.43 -7.96
C ASP A 127 -3.85 -4.70 -7.24
N ASN A 128 -3.03 -3.98 -8.02
CA ASN A 128 -2.02 -3.08 -7.46
C ASN A 128 -2.69 -2.05 -6.51
N PRO A 129 -2.05 -1.76 -5.37
CA PRO A 129 -2.57 -0.73 -4.48
C PRO A 129 -2.40 0.65 -5.10
N LYS A 130 -3.18 1.62 -4.58
CA LYS A 130 -2.94 3.04 -4.89
C LYS A 130 -1.55 3.45 -4.39
N PRO A 131 -0.94 4.50 -4.98
CA PRO A 131 0.34 5.02 -4.49
C PRO A 131 0.31 5.33 -3.00
N SER A 132 1.48 5.21 -2.37
CA SER A 132 1.71 5.63 -1.00
C SER A 132 1.66 7.15 -0.87
N MET A 133 1.52 7.65 0.36
CA MET A 133 1.51 9.10 0.58
C MET A 133 2.84 9.75 0.18
N LEU A 134 3.98 9.09 0.40
CA LEU A 134 5.27 9.64 -0.01
C LEU A 134 5.42 9.69 -1.53
N GLU A 135 4.92 8.70 -2.26
CA GLU A 135 4.89 8.74 -3.73
C GLU A 135 4.03 9.91 -4.22
N LEU A 136 2.84 10.12 -3.65
CA LEU A 136 1.99 11.26 -4.02
C LEU A 136 2.66 12.60 -3.73
N LEU A 137 3.33 12.75 -2.59
CA LEU A 137 4.03 13.99 -2.24
C LEU A 137 5.25 14.25 -3.13
N ALA A 138 5.91 13.20 -3.63
CA ALA A 138 6.99 13.33 -4.60
C ALA A 138 6.45 13.78 -5.96
N GLU A 139 5.36 13.18 -6.44
CA GLU A 139 4.70 13.57 -7.69
C GLU A 139 4.22 15.03 -7.65
N ASP A 140 3.62 15.48 -6.54
CA ASP A 140 3.16 16.87 -6.37
C ASP A 140 4.31 17.88 -6.32
N ALA A 141 5.51 17.48 -5.85
CA ALA A 141 6.67 18.36 -5.78
C ALA A 141 7.37 18.56 -7.15
N GLU A 142 7.12 17.66 -8.11
CA GLU A 142 7.67 17.72 -9.46
C GLU A 142 6.79 18.50 -10.46
N GLY A 143 5.56 18.86 -10.08
CA GLY A 143 4.58 19.60 -10.89
C GLY A 143 4.54 21.11 -10.68
#